data_AF-A0A9E3FAI7-F1
#
_entry.id   AF-A0A9E3FAI7-F1
#
_cell.length_a   1.000
_cell.length_b   1.000
_cell.length_c   1.000
_cell.angle_alpha   90.00
_cell.angle_beta   90.00
_cell.angle_gamma   90.00
#
_symmetry.space_group_name_H-M   'P 1'
#
loop_
_entity.id
_entity.type
_entity.pdbx_description
1 polymer ?
#
loop_
_entity_poly.entity_id
_entity_poly.type
_entity_poly.pdbx_seq_one_letter_code
_entity_poly.pdbx_strand_id
1 'polypeptide(L)'
;MRRRARRVLRHAALASAALMTSGLVSGTVVAPTPATAVPSGPCGGLIQAHPRSSAYFTNPLGKSRADQDRITHAMTSLICSVTQVKADAKHHPTIELAMYLFDSAPGSDGIRDDGAIGRLVKALIWAQNTAHARVRVVFDGGVPRSSYPAPNPAYTMLRAPASGLKRPSQLVVCTHHSKDTACAGDNIMHSKVLLVSQTGRHRKPAMIVTSQNLTPEAENNTYNNAVQLVGGTSAFARYHRYFKTLLTSRRHPNLGGAMGTTRSHRVGTARVSSYFFPRNDPSFHGQIKGGPNQGFPKKGRTDTKHQDARVDTVANLLSEVTNCTDPGATPSYRRVRHALGHMTRGRTLIQIAMYQFHDRPQITRQLQRLIRVGCDVQLVYSETDVETFRQLAPLQGPTFRMWQGIRPEFHNPDFPVVPRCLFVHSKYLLVSGAIGGKQNQNLVLTGSENWNAQGLHRNDESMIAIREQGRAPIYRKFATEFANVDRPDARRPNARGVAGCLLYTSPGLLDG
;
A
#
# COMPACT_ATOMS: atom_id res chain seq x y z
N MET A 1 45.25 1.16 61.39
CA MET A 1 46.62 1.73 61.39
C MET A 1 47.42 1.07 60.28
N ARG A 2 48.06 1.88 59.41
CA ARG A 2 49.39 1.74 58.72
C ARG A 2 49.80 0.35 58.19
N ARG A 3 50.38 0.12 57.00
CA ARG A 3 51.01 0.89 55.88
C ARG A 3 51.30 -0.16 54.77
N ARG A 4 51.07 0.11 53.47
CA ARG A 4 52.06 0.40 52.38
C ARG A 4 53.26 -0.59 52.32
N ALA A 5 53.76 -1.10 51.18
CA ALA A 5 54.03 -0.49 49.88
C ALA A 5 54.47 -1.59 48.84
N ARG A 6 54.22 -1.44 47.52
CA ARG A 6 55.16 -1.12 46.39
C ARG A 6 56.21 -2.23 46.09
N ARG A 7 56.64 -2.58 44.87
CA ARG A 7 56.73 -2.01 43.50
C ARG A 7 57.17 -3.16 42.55
N VAL A 8 56.63 -3.31 41.33
CA VAL A 8 57.17 -2.92 40.00
C VAL A 8 58.56 -3.47 39.62
N LEU A 9 58.68 -4.21 38.50
CA LEU A 9 59.53 -3.96 37.29
C LEU A 9 59.64 -5.27 36.43
N ARG A 10 59.23 -5.26 35.14
CA ARG A 10 60.00 -5.10 33.87
C ARG A 10 60.81 -6.35 33.44
N HIS A 11 60.38 -7.04 32.38
CA HIS A 11 60.96 -7.03 31.01
C HIS A 11 62.36 -7.64 30.88
N ALA A 12 62.51 -8.71 30.10
CA ALA A 12 63.18 -8.72 28.79
C ALA A 12 63.50 -10.15 28.30
N ALA A 13 63.43 -10.32 26.98
CA ALA A 13 63.68 -11.53 26.21
C ALA A 13 65.17 -11.71 25.85
N LEU A 14 65.54 -12.92 25.39
CA LEU A 14 66.53 -13.29 24.35
C LEU A 14 66.51 -14.84 24.22
N ALA A 15 66.06 -15.43 23.09
CA ALA A 15 66.82 -15.90 21.91
C ALA A 15 67.78 -17.08 22.24
N SER A 16 67.85 -18.23 21.57
CA SER A 16 67.80 -18.57 20.13
C SER A 16 67.58 -20.10 19.95
N ALA A 17 66.77 -20.54 18.99
CA ALA A 17 67.12 -21.22 17.72
C ALA A 17 67.72 -22.65 17.80
N ALA A 18 66.98 -23.63 17.24
CA ALA A 18 67.54 -24.82 16.61
C ALA A 18 66.64 -25.27 15.44
N LEU A 19 67.30 -25.60 14.32
CA LEU A 19 66.80 -25.84 12.98
C LEU A 19 66.24 -27.27 12.75
N MET A 20 65.59 -27.41 11.58
CA MET A 20 65.30 -28.63 10.80
C MET A 20 63.98 -29.34 11.15
N THR A 21 63.08 -29.72 10.23
CA THR A 21 63.23 -30.15 8.83
C THR A 21 61.98 -29.79 8.01
N SER A 22 62.18 -29.58 6.73
CA SER A 22 61.21 -29.28 5.68
C SER A 22 60.29 -30.46 5.35
N GLY A 23 58.99 -30.30 5.60
CA GLY A 23 57.91 -31.09 5.01
C GLY A 23 56.96 -30.17 4.25
N LEU A 24 57.13 -30.09 2.93
CA LEU A 24 56.19 -29.41 2.03
C LEU A 24 54.89 -30.21 1.98
N VAL A 25 53.89 -29.80 2.76
CA VAL A 25 52.49 -30.11 2.47
C VAL A 25 51.92 -28.93 1.70
N SER A 26 51.67 -29.13 0.41
CA SER A 26 50.93 -28.19 -0.44
C SER A 26 49.48 -28.11 0.02
N GLY A 27 49.25 -27.38 1.12
CA GLY A 27 47.93 -26.92 1.51
C GLY A 27 47.53 -25.78 0.60
N THR A 28 46.63 -26.03 -0.34
CA THR A 28 45.94 -24.98 -1.06
C THR A 28 45.14 -24.15 -0.06
N VAL A 29 45.71 -23.03 0.38
CA VAL A 29 44.94 -21.97 1.03
C VAL A 29 43.99 -21.43 -0.03
N VAL A 30 42.75 -21.93 -0.01
CA VAL A 30 41.65 -21.34 -0.74
C VAL A 30 41.49 -19.94 -0.13
N ALA A 31 41.99 -18.93 -0.84
CA ALA A 31 41.71 -17.55 -0.52
C ALA A 31 40.18 -17.40 -0.37
N PRO A 32 39.67 -16.78 0.71
CA PRO A 32 38.25 -16.52 0.81
C PRO A 32 37.84 -15.77 -0.45
N THR A 33 36.90 -16.34 -1.21
CA THR A 33 36.23 -15.65 -2.31
C THR A 33 35.87 -14.25 -1.82
N PRO A 34 36.22 -13.17 -2.55
CA PRO A 34 35.88 -11.83 -2.11
C PRO A 34 34.37 -11.80 -1.90
N ALA A 35 33.95 -11.55 -0.66
CA ALA A 35 32.57 -11.22 -0.37
C ALA A 35 32.22 -10.09 -1.33
N THR A 36 31.28 -10.33 -2.24
CA THR A 36 30.76 -9.31 -3.14
C THR A 36 30.46 -8.07 -2.32
N ALA A 37 31.22 -7.01 -2.54
CA ALA A 37 31.03 -5.75 -1.84
C ALA A 37 29.55 -5.38 -1.93
N VAL A 38 28.91 -5.14 -0.79
CA VAL A 38 27.55 -4.61 -0.76
C VAL A 38 27.58 -3.31 -1.57
N PRO A 39 26.80 -3.15 -2.64
CA PRO A 39 26.90 -1.97 -3.47
C PRO A 39 26.65 -0.73 -2.62
N SER A 40 27.63 0.19 -2.58
CA SER A 40 27.47 1.55 -2.11
C SER A 40 26.52 2.26 -3.08
N GLY A 41 25.26 2.41 -2.68
CA GLY A 41 24.21 2.93 -3.54
C GLY A 41 22.84 2.85 -2.87
N PRO A 42 21.76 3.24 -3.57
CA PRO A 42 20.41 3.30 -3.01
C PRO A 42 19.88 1.94 -2.54
N CYS A 43 20.50 0.85 -2.97
CA CYS A 43 20.20 -0.52 -2.60
C CYS A 43 21.09 -1.12 -1.51
N GLY A 44 22.06 -0.37 -0.97
CA GLY A 44 22.95 -0.83 0.09
C GLY A 44 22.16 -1.34 1.30
N GLY A 45 22.36 -2.61 1.66
CA GLY A 45 21.65 -3.28 2.77
C GLY A 45 20.17 -3.61 2.53
N LEU A 46 19.59 -3.27 1.38
CA LEU A 46 18.15 -3.45 1.07
C LEU A 46 17.86 -4.60 0.09
N ILE A 47 18.90 -5.24 -0.44
CA ILE A 47 18.76 -6.36 -1.39
C ILE A 47 18.18 -7.57 -0.67
N GLN A 48 16.90 -7.85 -0.92
CA GLN A 48 16.28 -9.11 -0.51
C GLN A 48 16.57 -10.19 -1.54
N ALA A 49 17.45 -11.13 -1.20
CA ALA A 49 17.72 -12.30 -2.05
C ALA A 49 16.46 -13.13 -2.37
N HIS A 50 15.49 -13.11 -1.44
CA HIS A 50 14.23 -13.85 -1.53
C HIS A 50 13.04 -13.02 -1.02
N PRO A 51 12.45 -12.15 -1.85
CA PRO A 51 11.23 -11.44 -1.50
C PRO A 51 10.09 -12.42 -1.17
N ARG A 52 9.22 -12.04 -0.22
CA ARG A 52 8.10 -12.86 0.24
C ARG A 52 6.80 -12.09 0.21
N SER A 53 5.68 -12.80 0.04
CA SER A 53 4.36 -12.20 0.20
C SER A 53 4.15 -11.76 1.67
N SER A 54 3.68 -10.54 1.87
CA SER A 54 3.57 -9.91 3.19
C SER A 54 2.63 -8.69 3.14
N ALA A 55 2.20 -8.21 4.30
CA ALA A 55 1.59 -6.89 4.47
C ALA A 55 2.55 -5.95 5.22
N TYR A 56 2.44 -4.66 4.94
CA TYR A 56 3.22 -3.57 5.52
C TYR A 56 2.30 -2.42 5.90
N PHE A 57 2.65 -1.69 6.95
CA PHE A 57 1.85 -0.59 7.48
C PHE A 57 2.77 0.53 7.94
N THR A 58 2.38 1.78 7.67
CA THR A 58 3.04 2.93 8.28
C THR A 58 2.42 3.17 9.65
N ASN A 59 3.28 3.44 10.63
CA ASN A 59 2.84 3.86 11.94
C ASN A 59 3.32 5.30 12.17
N PRO A 60 2.45 6.32 12.04
CA PRO A 60 2.84 7.70 12.24
C PRO A 60 3.32 7.98 13.69
N LEU A 61 2.89 7.15 14.64
CA LEU A 61 3.32 7.16 16.05
C LEU A 61 4.52 6.24 16.32
N GLY A 62 5.08 5.64 15.28
CA GLY A 62 6.30 4.85 15.39
C GLY A 62 7.43 5.70 15.97
N LYS A 63 8.28 5.06 16.78
CA LYS A 63 9.42 5.75 17.43
C LYS A 63 10.62 5.92 16.49
N SER A 64 10.52 5.43 15.25
CA SER A 64 11.60 5.41 14.28
C SER A 64 11.10 5.72 12.87
N ARG A 65 11.99 6.26 12.03
CA ARG A 65 11.73 6.40 10.58
C ARG A 65 11.41 5.08 9.91
N ALA A 66 12.00 3.97 10.37
CA ALA A 66 11.69 2.65 9.85
C ALA A 66 10.22 2.25 10.02
N ASP A 67 9.52 2.77 11.05
CA ASP A 67 8.10 2.53 11.26
C ASP A 67 7.21 3.41 10.36
N GLN A 68 7.65 4.64 10.07
CA GLN A 68 6.96 5.60 9.21
C GLN A 68 7.15 5.29 7.72
N ASP A 69 8.37 4.94 7.33
CA ASP A 69 8.77 4.71 5.94
C ASP A 69 8.54 3.26 5.48
N ARG A 70 7.84 2.47 6.28
CA ARG A 70 7.82 1.00 6.18
C ARG A 70 7.35 0.48 4.82
N ILE A 71 6.37 1.17 4.22
CA ILE A 71 5.83 0.83 2.89
C ILE A 71 6.81 1.28 1.79
N THR A 72 7.34 2.50 1.86
CA THR A 72 8.33 3.01 0.90
C THR A 72 9.60 2.16 0.92
N HIS A 73 10.08 1.75 2.10
CA HIS A 73 11.17 0.79 2.24
C HIS A 73 10.86 -0.56 1.61
N ALA A 74 9.64 -1.08 1.75
CA ALA A 74 9.24 -2.32 1.09
C ALA A 74 9.28 -2.17 -0.45
N MET A 75 8.79 -1.05 -0.99
CA MET A 75 8.87 -0.74 -2.42
C MET A 75 10.32 -0.63 -2.91
N THR A 76 11.17 0.11 -2.20
CA THR A 76 12.60 0.25 -2.51
C THR A 76 13.31 -1.09 -2.45
N SER A 77 13.08 -1.90 -1.41
CA SER A 77 13.67 -3.23 -1.28
C SER A 77 13.24 -4.16 -2.43
N LEU A 78 11.98 -4.05 -2.88
CA LEU A 78 11.50 -4.83 -4.02
C LEU A 78 12.16 -4.40 -5.33
N ILE A 79 12.32 -3.09 -5.57
CA ILE A 79 13.07 -2.55 -6.72
C ILE A 79 14.52 -3.05 -6.69
N CYS A 80 15.16 -2.98 -5.53
CA CYS A 80 16.54 -3.45 -5.33
C CYS A 80 16.71 -4.98 -5.42
N SER A 81 15.61 -5.75 -5.41
CA SER A 81 15.66 -7.20 -5.59
C SER A 81 15.81 -7.63 -7.05
N VAL A 82 15.74 -6.70 -8.00
CA VAL A 82 15.91 -6.99 -9.42
C VAL A 82 17.32 -7.54 -9.67
N THR A 83 17.39 -8.65 -10.40
CA THR A 83 18.66 -9.26 -10.77
C THR A 83 19.32 -8.48 -11.91
N GLN A 84 20.63 -8.25 -11.81
CA GLN A 84 21.42 -7.71 -12.92
C GLN A 84 21.33 -8.65 -14.13
N VAL A 85 21.03 -8.09 -15.30
CA VAL A 85 21.09 -8.80 -16.59
C VAL A 85 22.13 -8.13 -17.47
N LYS A 86 22.79 -8.90 -18.34
CA LYS A 86 23.74 -8.32 -19.31
C LYS A 86 23.01 -7.36 -20.26
N ALA A 87 23.67 -6.27 -20.66
CA ALA A 87 23.08 -5.23 -21.52
C ALA A 87 22.58 -5.75 -22.88
N ASP A 88 23.19 -6.82 -23.40
CA ASP A 88 22.85 -7.48 -24.67
C ASP A 88 21.73 -8.54 -24.55
N ALA A 89 21.21 -8.79 -23.34
CA ALA A 89 20.20 -9.80 -23.12
C ALA A 89 18.89 -9.50 -23.84
N LYS A 90 18.28 -10.51 -24.48
CA LYS A 90 16.96 -10.35 -25.15
C LYS A 90 15.82 -10.01 -24.17
N HIS A 91 15.98 -10.33 -22.88
CA HIS A 91 14.95 -10.17 -21.86
C HIS A 91 15.46 -9.34 -20.69
N HIS A 92 14.83 -8.18 -20.48
CA HIS A 92 15.11 -7.27 -19.38
C HIS A 92 13.98 -7.30 -18.36
N PRO A 93 14.28 -7.25 -17.06
CA PRO A 93 13.24 -7.08 -16.04
C PRO A 93 12.52 -5.75 -16.26
N THR A 94 11.20 -5.76 -16.16
CA THR A 94 10.38 -4.54 -16.07
C THR A 94 10.09 -4.18 -14.61
N ILE A 95 10.12 -2.88 -14.33
CA ILE A 95 9.59 -2.25 -13.11
C ILE A 95 8.52 -1.26 -13.55
N GLU A 96 7.32 -1.36 -12.99
CA GLU A 96 6.17 -0.54 -13.37
C GLU A 96 5.57 0.10 -12.13
N LEU A 97 5.54 1.43 -12.07
CA LEU A 97 5.04 2.21 -10.93
C LEU A 97 3.88 3.10 -11.39
N ALA A 98 2.67 2.88 -10.87
CA ALA A 98 1.59 3.87 -10.97
C ALA A 98 1.43 4.52 -9.60
N MET A 99 1.40 5.85 -9.56
CA MET A 99 1.33 6.60 -8.30
C MET A 99 0.51 7.88 -8.47
N TYR A 100 -0.47 8.08 -7.58
CA TYR A 100 -1.28 9.29 -7.53
C TYR A 100 -0.44 10.52 -7.18
N LEU A 101 -0.17 10.75 -5.88
CA LEU A 101 0.73 11.83 -5.45
C LEU A 101 2.15 11.30 -5.30
N PHE A 102 3.09 12.05 -5.87
CA PHE A 102 4.51 11.80 -5.82
C PHE A 102 5.25 13.12 -5.57
N ASP A 103 5.82 13.23 -4.37
CA ASP A 103 6.62 14.36 -3.94
C ASP A 103 7.96 13.85 -3.38
N SER A 104 9.05 14.21 -4.06
CA SER A 104 10.40 13.97 -3.59
C SER A 104 11.06 15.31 -3.33
N ALA A 105 11.45 15.56 -2.07
CA ALA A 105 12.15 16.77 -1.71
C ALA A 105 13.43 16.95 -2.56
N PRO A 106 13.77 18.18 -2.98
CA PRO A 106 15.00 18.44 -3.72
C PRO A 106 16.24 18.16 -2.86
N GLY A 107 17.27 17.59 -3.48
CA GLY A 107 18.57 17.30 -2.86
C GLY A 107 19.75 17.93 -3.61
N SER A 108 20.98 17.72 -3.12
CA SER A 108 22.20 18.30 -3.71
C SER A 108 22.50 17.78 -5.13
N ASP A 109 21.99 16.60 -5.50
CA ASP A 109 22.02 16.04 -6.87
C ASP A 109 20.65 16.09 -7.57
N GLY A 110 19.72 16.88 -7.03
CA GLY A 110 18.34 16.99 -7.47
C GLY A 110 17.35 16.26 -6.54
N ILE A 111 17.69 15.13 -5.93
CA ILE A 111 16.75 14.35 -5.10
C ILE A 111 17.36 14.12 -3.72
N ARG A 112 16.63 14.45 -2.65
CA ARG A 112 17.11 14.33 -1.27
C ARG A 112 17.47 12.88 -0.90
N ASP A 113 18.69 12.65 -0.44
CA ASP A 113 19.29 11.32 -0.18
C ASP A 113 18.85 10.64 1.11
N ASP A 114 18.45 11.42 2.11
CA ASP A 114 18.15 10.97 3.47
C ASP A 114 16.68 10.52 3.67
N GLY A 115 15.81 10.78 2.69
CA GLY A 115 14.39 10.40 2.72
C GLY A 115 14.09 9.10 1.98
N ALA A 116 13.10 8.34 2.47
CA ALA A 116 12.72 7.05 1.89
C ALA A 116 12.23 7.17 0.43
N ILE A 117 11.49 8.22 0.10
CA ILE A 117 11.01 8.49 -1.28
C ILE A 117 12.19 8.78 -2.21
N GLY A 118 13.15 9.61 -1.78
CA GLY A 118 14.34 9.90 -2.58
C GLY A 118 15.16 8.64 -2.86
N ARG A 119 15.34 7.79 -1.84
CA ARG A 119 15.98 6.48 -2.00
C ARG A 119 15.23 5.56 -2.98
N LEU A 120 13.90 5.58 -2.97
CA LEU A 120 13.08 4.82 -3.93
C LEU A 120 13.36 5.28 -5.36
N VAL A 121 13.40 6.59 -5.62
CA VAL A 121 13.69 7.13 -6.95
C VAL A 121 15.10 6.74 -7.39
N LYS A 122 16.09 6.89 -6.50
CA LYS A 122 17.46 6.48 -6.79
C LYS A 122 17.55 4.98 -7.07
N ALA A 123 16.76 4.14 -6.39
CA ALA A 123 16.68 2.72 -6.68
C ALA A 123 16.10 2.43 -8.08
N LEU A 124 15.12 3.20 -8.56
CA LEU A 124 14.60 3.10 -9.93
C LEU A 124 15.69 3.46 -10.96
N ILE A 125 16.41 4.55 -10.72
CA ILE A 125 17.51 5.01 -11.59
C ILE A 125 18.66 3.98 -11.60
N TRP A 126 19.03 3.45 -10.42
CA TRP A 126 19.99 2.36 -10.30
C TRP A 126 19.53 1.11 -11.08
N ALA A 127 18.26 0.74 -10.99
CA ALA A 127 17.73 -0.41 -11.70
C ALA A 127 17.80 -0.23 -13.23
N GLN A 128 17.56 1.00 -13.73
CA GLN A 128 17.76 1.35 -15.14
C GLN A 128 19.22 1.17 -15.56
N ASN A 129 20.16 1.76 -14.80
CA ASN A 129 21.56 1.90 -15.22
C ASN A 129 22.44 0.70 -14.91
N THR A 130 22.15 -0.04 -13.83
CA THR A 130 22.99 -1.15 -13.35
C THR A 130 22.31 -2.50 -13.56
N ALA A 131 21.00 -2.59 -13.33
CA ALA A 131 20.26 -3.84 -13.54
C ALA A 131 19.69 -3.97 -14.95
N HIS A 132 19.89 -2.96 -15.81
CA HIS A 132 19.34 -2.86 -17.17
C HIS A 132 17.82 -3.14 -17.22
N ALA A 133 17.10 -2.68 -16.19
CA ALA A 133 15.65 -2.84 -16.09
C ALA A 133 14.93 -1.80 -16.95
N ARG A 134 13.79 -2.18 -17.53
CA ARG A 134 12.86 -1.25 -18.17
C ARG A 134 11.94 -0.67 -17.10
N VAL A 135 12.18 0.58 -16.72
CA VAL A 135 11.34 1.28 -15.76
C VAL A 135 10.24 2.05 -16.49
N ARG A 136 8.99 1.83 -16.07
CA ARG A 136 7.83 2.53 -16.59
C ARG A 136 7.06 3.15 -15.44
N VAL A 137 6.66 4.39 -15.60
CA VAL A 137 6.00 5.15 -14.55
C VAL A 137 4.75 5.83 -15.10
N VAL A 138 3.68 5.80 -14.32
CA VAL A 138 2.43 6.52 -14.56
C VAL A 138 2.16 7.41 -13.35
N PHE A 139 2.04 8.70 -13.57
CA PHE A 139 1.65 9.66 -12.54
C PHE A 139 0.32 10.32 -12.89
N ASP A 140 -0.39 10.75 -11.86
CA ASP A 140 -1.58 11.58 -12.00
C ASP A 140 -1.24 12.94 -12.65
N GLY A 141 -2.19 13.50 -13.39
CA GLY A 141 -2.04 14.79 -14.07
C GLY A 141 -2.02 16.03 -13.18
N GLY A 142 -2.47 15.90 -11.93
CA GLY A 142 -2.60 16.94 -10.91
C GLY A 142 -1.40 17.00 -9.97
N VAL A 143 -0.47 16.04 -10.06
CA VAL A 143 0.83 16.14 -9.37
C VAL A 143 1.48 17.45 -9.81
N PRO A 144 1.87 18.33 -8.87
CA PRO A 144 1.67 19.77 -9.02
C PRO A 144 2.20 20.32 -10.34
N ARG A 145 1.27 20.81 -11.17
CA ARG A 145 1.59 21.54 -12.40
C ARG A 145 2.01 22.99 -12.17
N SER A 146 1.74 23.59 -11.00
CA SER A 146 1.80 25.05 -10.87
C SER A 146 1.99 25.66 -9.47
N SER A 147 2.59 24.96 -8.49
CA SER A 147 2.86 25.57 -7.17
C SER A 147 4.25 25.19 -6.61
N TYR A 148 5.31 25.85 -7.13
CA TYR A 148 6.64 26.20 -6.53
C TYR A 148 7.53 25.16 -5.78
N PRO A 149 8.89 25.18 -5.92
CA PRO A 149 9.77 25.66 -7.00
C PRO A 149 10.48 24.50 -7.76
N ALA A 150 10.82 24.75 -9.04
CA ALA A 150 11.52 23.84 -9.98
C ALA A 150 10.77 22.56 -10.40
N PRO A 151 10.93 22.08 -11.66
CA PRO A 151 10.47 20.75 -12.04
C PRO A 151 11.12 19.73 -11.10
N ASN A 152 10.33 18.90 -10.43
CA ASN A 152 10.87 17.84 -9.57
C ASN A 152 11.84 17.00 -10.43
N PRO A 153 13.14 17.01 -10.11
CA PRO A 153 14.17 16.45 -10.99
C PRO A 153 14.04 14.94 -11.16
N ALA A 154 13.33 14.24 -10.25
CA ALA A 154 12.96 12.84 -10.43
C ALA A 154 12.22 12.59 -11.74
N TYR A 155 11.39 13.52 -12.21
CA TYR A 155 10.67 13.38 -13.47
C TYR A 155 11.62 13.36 -14.66
N THR A 156 12.57 14.30 -14.70
CA THR A 156 13.58 14.38 -15.74
C THR A 156 14.48 13.14 -15.73
N MET A 157 14.92 12.72 -14.54
CA MET A 157 15.79 11.56 -14.37
C MET A 157 15.09 10.25 -14.77
N LEU A 158 13.80 10.08 -14.44
CA LEU A 158 13.04 8.88 -14.81
C LEU A 158 12.65 8.85 -16.31
N ARG A 159 12.55 10.02 -16.95
CA ARG A 159 12.37 10.14 -18.41
C ARG A 159 13.62 9.78 -19.19
N ALA A 160 14.80 9.97 -18.61
CA ALA A 160 16.05 9.67 -19.30
C ALA A 160 16.13 8.17 -19.63
N PRO A 161 16.40 7.79 -20.90
CA PRO A 161 16.59 6.40 -21.25
C PRO A 161 17.87 5.87 -20.59
N ALA A 162 17.84 4.63 -20.10
CA ALA A 162 19.07 3.94 -19.71
C ALA A 162 19.98 3.82 -20.93
N SER A 163 21.28 4.07 -20.77
CA SER A 163 22.26 3.86 -21.83
C SER A 163 22.21 2.39 -22.31
N GLY A 164 22.10 2.19 -23.64
CA GLY A 164 22.17 0.87 -24.27
C GLY A 164 20.86 0.06 -24.42
N LEU A 165 19.69 0.56 -23.98
CA LEU A 165 18.41 -0.14 -24.21
C LEU A 165 17.76 0.27 -25.55
N LYS A 166 17.47 -0.71 -26.43
CA LYS A 166 16.73 -0.50 -27.70
C LYS A 166 15.27 -0.02 -27.53
N ARG A 167 14.68 -0.19 -26.33
CA ARG A 167 13.35 0.34 -25.97
C ARG A 167 13.49 1.11 -24.64
N PRO A 168 13.20 2.42 -24.61
CA PRO A 168 13.50 3.26 -23.45
C PRO A 168 12.53 3.02 -22.29
N SER A 169 12.95 3.46 -21.10
CA SER A 169 12.06 3.75 -19.98
C SER A 169 10.92 4.68 -20.42
N GLN A 170 9.76 4.57 -19.80
CA GLN A 170 8.57 5.35 -20.18
C GLN A 170 8.00 6.08 -18.97
N LEU A 171 7.71 7.37 -19.13
CA LEU A 171 6.94 8.14 -18.15
C LEU A 171 5.70 8.71 -18.81
N VAL A 172 4.53 8.37 -18.26
CA VAL A 172 3.23 8.95 -18.60
C VAL A 172 2.76 9.78 -17.41
N VAL A 173 2.36 11.01 -17.68
CA VAL A 173 1.57 11.83 -16.76
C VAL A 173 0.17 11.87 -17.35
N CYS A 174 -0.84 11.45 -16.60
CA CYS A 174 -2.20 11.24 -17.07
C CYS A 174 -2.94 12.56 -17.28
N THR A 175 -3.30 12.92 -18.51
CA THR A 175 -3.91 14.25 -18.76
C THR A 175 -4.81 14.20 -19.99
N HIS A 176 -6.11 14.45 -19.82
CA HIS A 176 -7.06 14.55 -20.95
C HIS A 176 -7.55 15.98 -21.19
N HIS A 177 -7.82 16.73 -20.11
CA HIS A 177 -8.25 18.14 -20.14
C HIS A 177 -7.72 18.86 -18.89
N SER A 178 -7.83 20.20 -18.83
CA SER A 178 -7.30 21.02 -17.72
C SER A 178 -7.90 20.75 -16.33
N LYS A 179 -8.91 19.87 -16.21
CA LYS A 179 -9.61 19.54 -14.96
C LYS A 179 -9.67 18.03 -14.63
N ASP A 180 -9.14 17.17 -15.49
CA ASP A 180 -9.18 15.70 -15.34
C ASP A 180 -7.77 15.16 -15.44
N THR A 181 -7.34 14.51 -14.36
CA THR A 181 -5.97 14.04 -14.15
C THR A 181 -5.89 12.51 -14.23
N ALA A 182 -7.00 11.84 -14.55
CA ALA A 182 -7.06 10.41 -14.80
C ALA A 182 -6.43 10.02 -16.14
N CYS A 183 -6.03 8.76 -16.24
CA CYS A 183 -5.60 8.10 -17.47
C CYS A 183 -6.76 7.40 -18.18
N ALA A 184 -7.55 6.60 -17.47
CA ALA A 184 -8.71 5.90 -18.03
C ALA A 184 -10.05 6.39 -17.47
N GLY A 185 -10.06 6.89 -16.23
CA GLY A 185 -11.17 7.61 -15.62
C GLY A 185 -11.46 8.99 -16.23
N ASP A 186 -12.33 9.74 -15.57
CA ASP A 186 -12.64 11.15 -15.89
C ASP A 186 -12.53 12.10 -14.67
N ASN A 187 -11.82 11.67 -13.63
CA ASN A 187 -11.59 12.45 -12.41
C ASN A 187 -10.09 12.51 -12.06
N ILE A 188 -9.54 11.46 -11.41
CA ILE A 188 -8.13 11.39 -11.01
C ILE A 188 -7.52 10.00 -11.26
N MET A 189 -6.19 9.92 -11.48
CA MET A 189 -5.44 8.67 -11.50
C MET A 189 -5.03 8.32 -10.07
N HIS A 190 -5.92 7.64 -9.35
CA HIS A 190 -5.74 7.42 -7.91
C HIS A 190 -5.04 6.08 -7.57
N SER A 191 -4.50 5.37 -8.55
CA SER A 191 -3.84 4.07 -8.32
C SER A 191 -2.42 4.19 -7.75
N LYS A 192 -2.09 3.30 -6.81
CA LYS A 192 -0.77 3.20 -6.17
C LYS A 192 -0.27 1.76 -6.20
N VAL A 193 0.46 1.42 -7.25
CA VAL A 193 0.94 0.04 -7.47
C VAL A 193 2.37 0.02 -7.97
N LEU A 194 3.14 -0.95 -7.51
CA LEU A 194 4.46 -1.27 -8.00
C LEU A 194 4.46 -2.71 -8.51
N LEU A 195 4.95 -2.95 -9.73
CA LEU A 195 5.18 -4.27 -10.29
C LEU A 195 6.66 -4.45 -10.60
N VAL A 196 7.21 -5.62 -10.25
CA VAL A 196 8.56 -6.04 -10.63
C VAL A 196 8.49 -7.42 -11.24
N SER A 197 8.80 -7.55 -12.53
CA SER A 197 8.61 -8.80 -13.29
C SER A 197 9.54 -9.94 -12.90
N GLN A 198 10.72 -9.64 -12.37
CA GLN A 198 11.72 -10.63 -11.98
C GLN A 198 12.44 -10.17 -10.71
N THR A 199 12.26 -10.92 -9.64
CA THR A 199 12.83 -10.62 -8.33
C THR A 199 13.66 -11.78 -7.78
N GLY A 200 14.79 -11.44 -7.16
CA GLY A 200 15.70 -12.39 -6.52
C GLY A 200 16.25 -13.46 -7.47
N ARG A 201 16.96 -14.44 -6.91
CA ARG A 201 17.60 -15.51 -7.70
C ARG A 201 16.63 -16.37 -8.51
N HIS A 202 15.39 -16.50 -8.05
CA HIS A 202 14.36 -17.31 -8.71
C HIS A 202 13.53 -16.55 -9.76
N ARG A 203 13.85 -15.27 -10.01
CA ARG A 203 13.21 -14.41 -11.04
C ARG A 203 11.68 -14.44 -11.00
N LYS A 204 11.11 -14.48 -9.78
CA LYS A 204 9.64 -14.49 -9.61
C LYS A 204 9.07 -13.09 -9.81
N PRO A 205 7.91 -12.92 -10.45
CA PRO A 205 7.24 -11.63 -10.47
C PRO A 205 6.73 -11.29 -9.08
N ALA A 206 6.71 -10.01 -8.76
CA ALA A 206 6.19 -9.49 -7.52
C ALA A 206 5.46 -8.17 -7.75
N MET A 207 4.55 -7.84 -6.83
CA MET A 207 3.78 -6.61 -6.88
C MET A 207 3.49 -6.10 -5.47
N ILE A 208 3.39 -4.78 -5.33
CA ILE A 208 2.86 -4.10 -4.16
C ILE A 208 1.62 -3.31 -4.58
N VAL A 209 0.54 -3.47 -3.82
CA VAL A 209 -0.67 -2.65 -3.91
C VAL A 209 -0.82 -1.93 -2.57
N THR A 210 -0.99 -0.61 -2.59
CA THR A 210 -0.94 0.21 -1.37
C THR A 210 -2.03 1.29 -1.36
N SER A 211 -2.40 1.74 -0.16
CA SER A 211 -3.22 2.95 0.04
C SER A 211 -2.38 4.23 0.05
N GLN A 212 -1.05 4.10 0.21
CA GLN A 212 -0.10 5.19 0.43
C GLN A 212 0.25 5.96 -0.84
N ASN A 213 0.19 7.29 -0.76
CA ASN A 213 0.85 8.21 -1.68
C ASN A 213 2.36 8.27 -1.39
N LEU A 214 3.19 8.57 -2.39
CA LEU A 214 4.61 8.84 -2.16
C LEU A 214 4.81 10.32 -1.80
N THR A 215 4.36 10.72 -0.61
CA THR A 215 4.55 12.06 -0.06
C THR A 215 5.02 12.01 1.40
N PRO A 216 5.74 13.03 1.88
CA PRO A 216 6.14 13.11 3.28
C PRO A 216 4.95 13.07 4.25
N GLU A 217 3.82 13.67 3.87
CA GLU A 217 2.60 13.62 4.69
C GLU A 217 2.10 12.20 4.86
N ALA A 218 2.06 11.40 3.80
CA ALA A 218 1.59 10.03 3.88
C ALA A 218 2.49 9.18 4.79
N GLU A 219 3.82 9.35 4.71
CA GLU A 219 4.78 8.64 5.57
C GLU A 219 4.66 9.07 7.04
N ASN A 220 4.54 10.38 7.27
CA ASN A 220 4.67 10.95 8.62
C ASN A 220 3.36 11.00 9.39
N ASN A 221 2.25 11.29 8.73
CA ASN A 221 1.01 11.69 9.39
C ASN A 221 -0.08 10.63 9.31
N THR A 222 0.08 9.60 8.48
CA THR A 222 -1.05 8.72 8.18
C THR A 222 -0.77 7.25 8.45
N TYR A 223 -1.81 6.55 8.91
CA TYR A 223 -1.82 5.09 8.93
C TYR A 223 -2.14 4.59 7.53
N ASN A 224 -1.17 4.04 6.81
CA ASN A 224 -1.34 3.42 5.51
C ASN A 224 -1.15 1.91 5.59
N ASN A 225 -1.60 1.23 4.54
CA ASN A 225 -1.39 -0.19 4.39
C ASN A 225 -0.88 -0.53 2.98
N ALA A 226 -0.14 -1.63 2.88
CA ALA A 226 0.29 -2.22 1.62
C ALA A 226 0.29 -3.75 1.70
N VAL A 227 0.08 -4.40 0.56
CA VAL A 227 0.31 -5.83 0.41
C VAL A 227 1.28 -6.12 -0.72
N GLN A 228 2.30 -6.91 -0.42
CA GLN A 228 3.23 -7.48 -1.38
C GLN A 228 2.85 -8.92 -1.68
N LEU A 229 2.80 -9.27 -2.96
CA LEU A 229 2.63 -10.65 -3.43
C LEU A 229 3.80 -11.05 -4.31
N VAL A 230 4.35 -12.24 -4.07
CA VAL A 230 5.48 -12.81 -4.84
C VAL A 230 5.08 -14.12 -5.48
N GLY A 231 5.44 -14.32 -6.75
CA GLY A 231 5.20 -15.52 -7.54
C GLY A 231 3.78 -15.66 -8.11
N GLY A 232 2.86 -14.73 -7.79
CA GLY A 232 1.48 -14.72 -8.29
C GLY A 232 1.35 -14.29 -9.75
N THR A 233 1.84 -15.09 -10.69
CA THR A 233 1.93 -14.76 -12.12
C THR A 233 0.62 -14.24 -12.72
N SER A 234 -0.53 -14.82 -12.38
CA SER A 234 -1.82 -14.36 -12.89
C SER A 234 -2.26 -13.01 -12.29
N ALA A 235 -2.06 -12.79 -10.99
CA ALA A 235 -2.35 -11.50 -10.37
C ALA A 235 -1.44 -10.41 -10.95
N PHE A 236 -0.15 -10.71 -11.08
CA PHE A 236 0.83 -9.85 -11.75
C PHE A 236 0.41 -9.53 -13.19
N ALA A 237 0.04 -10.53 -13.99
CA ALA A 237 -0.35 -10.33 -15.38
C ALA A 237 -1.60 -9.43 -15.52
N ARG A 238 -2.55 -9.53 -14.58
CA ARG A 238 -3.74 -8.65 -14.54
C ARG A 238 -3.35 -7.21 -14.23
N TYR A 239 -2.53 -6.97 -13.21
CA TYR A 239 -2.05 -5.61 -12.91
C TYR A 239 -1.14 -5.05 -14.01
N HIS A 240 -0.35 -5.89 -14.68
CA HIS A 240 0.43 -5.49 -15.85
C HIS A 240 -0.48 -5.08 -17.03
N ARG A 241 -1.59 -5.79 -17.28
CA ARG A 241 -2.58 -5.38 -18.29
C ARG A 241 -3.25 -4.06 -17.92
N TYR A 242 -3.60 -3.88 -16.65
CA TYR A 242 -4.13 -2.62 -16.14
C TYR A 242 -3.12 -1.47 -16.35
N PHE A 243 -1.87 -1.66 -15.93
CA PHE A 243 -0.80 -0.68 -16.10
C PHE A 243 -0.59 -0.27 -17.56
N LYS A 244 -0.59 -1.26 -18.48
CA LYS A 244 -0.53 -0.96 -19.93
C LYS A 244 -1.72 -0.15 -20.42
N THR A 245 -2.90 -0.32 -19.83
CA THR A 245 -4.06 0.50 -20.16
C THR A 245 -3.85 1.94 -19.70
N LEU A 246 -3.34 2.14 -18.48
CA LEU A 246 -2.99 3.47 -17.98
C LEU A 246 -1.95 4.16 -18.87
N LEU A 247 -0.91 3.45 -19.33
CA LEU A 247 0.09 3.99 -20.24
C LEU A 247 -0.49 4.53 -21.56
N THR A 248 -1.67 4.06 -21.98
CA THR A 248 -2.31 4.59 -23.20
C THR A 248 -2.95 5.96 -22.97
N SER A 249 -3.24 6.33 -21.72
CA SER A 249 -4.00 7.52 -21.35
C SER A 249 -5.22 7.68 -22.27
N ARG A 250 -6.11 6.69 -22.26
CA ARG A 250 -7.37 6.68 -23.04
C ARG A 250 -8.54 6.40 -22.10
N ARG A 251 -9.59 7.23 -22.20
CA ARG A 251 -10.82 7.08 -21.41
C ARG A 251 -11.46 5.71 -21.62
N HIS A 252 -11.84 5.08 -20.52
CA HIS A 252 -12.49 3.78 -20.50
C HIS A 252 -13.51 3.71 -19.34
N PRO A 253 -14.76 4.17 -19.56
CA PRO A 253 -15.75 4.32 -18.49
C PRO A 253 -16.09 3.06 -17.70
N ASN A 254 -15.99 1.87 -18.29
CA ASN A 254 -16.17 0.61 -17.57
C ASN A 254 -14.93 -0.29 -17.63
N LEU A 255 -13.77 0.28 -17.28
CA LEU A 255 -12.50 -0.45 -17.31
C LEU A 255 -12.53 -1.70 -16.42
N GLY A 256 -13.13 -1.57 -15.22
CA GLY A 256 -13.28 -2.67 -14.29
C GLY A 256 -14.15 -3.80 -14.81
N GLY A 257 -15.21 -3.50 -15.57
CA GLY A 257 -16.03 -4.49 -16.25
C GLY A 257 -15.26 -5.18 -17.39
N ALA A 258 -14.57 -4.41 -18.24
CA ALA A 258 -13.79 -4.94 -19.36
C ALA A 258 -12.57 -5.79 -18.94
N MET A 259 -12.06 -5.57 -17.72
CA MET A 259 -11.03 -6.44 -17.13
C MET A 259 -11.61 -7.64 -16.36
N GLY A 260 -12.93 -7.64 -16.11
CA GLY A 260 -13.65 -8.67 -15.36
C GLY A 260 -13.18 -8.84 -13.91
N THR A 261 -13.85 -9.70 -13.16
CA THR A 261 -13.53 -10.04 -11.76
C THR A 261 -13.46 -11.56 -11.50
N THR A 262 -13.67 -12.38 -12.52
CA THR A 262 -14.30 -13.70 -12.36
C THR A 262 -13.36 -14.87 -12.07
N ARG A 263 -12.04 -14.67 -11.91
CA ARG A 263 -11.13 -15.76 -11.52
C ARG A 263 -10.19 -15.32 -10.42
N SER A 264 -10.41 -15.83 -9.21
CA SER A 264 -9.40 -15.77 -8.16
C SER A 264 -8.26 -16.74 -8.52
N HIS A 265 -7.02 -16.29 -8.41
CA HIS A 265 -5.82 -17.06 -8.74
C HIS A 265 -5.09 -17.49 -7.48
N ARG A 266 -4.29 -18.56 -7.54
CA ARG A 266 -3.51 -19.00 -6.37
C ARG A 266 -2.20 -18.22 -6.26
N VAL A 267 -1.91 -17.76 -5.04
CA VAL A 267 -0.59 -17.25 -4.64
C VAL A 267 -0.21 -17.97 -3.35
N GLY A 268 0.63 -19.00 -3.46
CA GLY A 268 0.78 -19.98 -2.38
C GLY A 268 -0.57 -20.65 -2.08
N THR A 269 -0.99 -20.63 -0.81
CA THR A 269 -2.29 -21.15 -0.37
C THR A 269 -3.43 -20.15 -0.53
N ALA A 270 -3.13 -18.86 -0.72
CA ALA A 270 -4.14 -17.81 -0.83
C ALA A 270 -4.82 -17.81 -2.20
N ARG A 271 -6.09 -17.41 -2.24
CA ARG A 271 -6.82 -17.10 -3.48
C ARG A 271 -6.92 -15.59 -3.63
N VAL A 272 -6.51 -15.07 -4.78
CA VAL A 272 -6.34 -13.63 -5.03
C VAL A 272 -7.21 -13.19 -6.20
N SER A 273 -8.06 -12.20 -5.98
CA SER A 273 -8.83 -11.50 -7.02
C SER A 273 -8.38 -10.05 -7.13
N SER A 274 -8.44 -9.47 -8.33
CA SER A 274 -8.06 -8.08 -8.57
C SER A 274 -9.22 -7.33 -9.20
N TYR A 275 -9.51 -6.15 -8.67
CA TYR A 275 -10.56 -5.25 -9.10
C TYR A 275 -9.92 -3.94 -9.55
N PHE A 276 -10.38 -3.45 -10.68
CA PHE A 276 -9.96 -2.18 -11.25
C PHE A 276 -11.18 -1.32 -11.49
N PHE A 277 -10.95 -0.01 -11.60
CA PHE A 277 -11.97 1.02 -11.74
C PHE A 277 -11.52 2.01 -12.82
N PRO A 278 -12.44 2.77 -13.44
CA PRO A 278 -13.87 2.91 -13.14
C PRO A 278 -14.71 1.65 -13.42
N ARG A 279 -15.81 1.48 -12.68
CA ARG A 279 -16.83 0.42 -12.85
C ARG A 279 -18.20 1.06 -13.02
N ASN A 280 -18.71 1.00 -14.24
CA ASN A 280 -20.01 1.52 -14.59
C ASN A 280 -20.82 0.41 -15.26
N ASP A 281 -22.11 0.28 -14.94
CA ASP A 281 -22.98 -0.70 -15.60
C ASP A 281 -23.08 -0.34 -17.09
N PRO A 282 -22.77 -1.23 -18.05
CA PRO A 282 -22.89 -0.93 -19.48
C PRO A 282 -24.29 -0.49 -19.92
N SER A 283 -25.34 -0.87 -19.19
CA SER A 283 -26.71 -0.39 -19.45
C SER A 283 -26.87 1.13 -19.27
N PHE A 284 -25.90 1.79 -18.62
CA PHE A 284 -25.79 3.25 -18.51
C PHE A 284 -25.58 3.95 -19.87
N HIS A 285 -25.01 3.26 -20.87
CA HIS A 285 -24.69 3.84 -22.19
C HIS A 285 -25.93 4.16 -23.05
N GLY A 286 -27.12 3.64 -22.70
CA GLY A 286 -28.35 3.82 -23.48
C GLY A 286 -29.11 5.14 -23.24
N GLN A 287 -28.71 5.97 -22.27
CA GLN A 287 -29.51 7.14 -21.86
C GLN A 287 -28.84 8.51 -22.05
N ILE A 288 -27.69 8.58 -22.71
CA ILE A 288 -27.03 9.86 -22.99
C ILE A 288 -26.88 9.98 -24.52
N LYS A 289 -27.45 11.05 -25.11
CA LYS A 289 -27.30 11.42 -26.54
C LYS A 289 -26.13 12.38 -26.69
N GLY A 290 -25.16 12.12 -27.59
CA GLY A 290 -24.14 13.10 -28.06
C GLY A 290 -22.65 12.90 -27.68
N GLY A 291 -21.90 12.15 -28.50
CA GLY A 291 -20.46 12.39 -28.73
C GLY A 291 -19.44 11.63 -27.87
N PRO A 292 -18.13 11.76 -28.17
CA PRO A 292 -17.05 10.88 -27.68
C PRO A 292 -16.71 10.99 -26.17
N ASN A 293 -17.54 11.67 -25.38
CA ASN A 293 -17.43 11.81 -23.92
C ASN A 293 -18.59 11.12 -23.16
N GLN A 294 -19.24 10.12 -23.77
CA GLN A 294 -20.42 9.48 -23.22
C GLN A 294 -20.15 8.11 -22.62
N GLY A 295 -20.04 8.06 -21.30
CA GLY A 295 -20.01 6.79 -20.56
C GLY A 295 -19.76 6.90 -19.06
N PHE A 296 -19.38 8.07 -18.56
CA PHE A 296 -19.26 8.32 -17.13
C PHE A 296 -20.56 8.91 -16.55
N PRO A 297 -20.97 8.52 -15.34
CA PRO A 297 -22.06 9.19 -14.63
C PRO A 297 -21.80 10.69 -14.41
N LYS A 298 -22.84 11.52 -14.51
CA LYS A 298 -22.71 12.97 -14.28
C LYS A 298 -22.29 13.24 -12.83
N LYS A 299 -21.33 14.15 -12.62
CA LYS A 299 -20.89 14.61 -11.28
C LYS A 299 -22.10 15.07 -10.46
N GLY A 300 -22.27 14.53 -9.26
CA GLY A 300 -23.38 14.85 -8.35
C GLY A 300 -24.74 14.19 -8.67
N ARG A 301 -24.85 13.40 -9.75
CA ARG A 301 -26.03 12.56 -10.02
C ARG A 301 -25.66 11.09 -9.81
N THR A 302 -25.55 10.67 -8.56
CA THR A 302 -25.43 9.25 -8.15
C THR A 302 -26.81 8.58 -8.05
N ASP A 303 -27.73 8.92 -8.97
CA ASP A 303 -29.09 8.38 -8.98
C ASP A 303 -29.15 6.97 -9.56
N THR A 304 -28.40 6.03 -8.98
CA THR A 304 -28.57 4.61 -9.31
C THR A 304 -28.58 3.72 -8.07
N LYS A 305 -29.43 4.06 -7.08
CA LYS A 305 -29.67 3.23 -5.88
C LYS A 305 -29.90 1.74 -6.21
N HIS A 306 -30.35 1.40 -7.42
CA HIS A 306 -30.53 0.04 -7.94
C HIS A 306 -29.40 -0.51 -8.84
N GLN A 307 -28.54 0.30 -9.48
CA GLN A 307 -27.56 -0.18 -10.47
C GLN A 307 -26.15 -0.35 -9.89
N ASP A 308 -25.71 0.49 -8.94
CA ASP A 308 -24.40 0.27 -8.30
C ASP A 308 -24.35 -1.07 -7.56
N ALA A 309 -25.51 -1.62 -7.15
CA ALA A 309 -25.58 -2.93 -6.52
C ALA A 309 -24.96 -4.07 -7.37
N ARG A 310 -24.91 -3.92 -8.70
CA ARG A 310 -24.28 -4.92 -9.59
C ARG A 310 -22.77 -4.76 -9.69
N VAL A 311 -22.27 -3.53 -9.59
CA VAL A 311 -20.87 -3.19 -9.89
C VAL A 311 -20.05 -2.84 -8.64
N ASP A 312 -20.70 -2.60 -7.50
CA ASP A 312 -20.06 -2.25 -6.23
C ASP A 312 -19.30 -3.47 -5.67
N THR A 313 -17.98 -3.42 -5.86
CA THR A 313 -17.06 -4.47 -5.45
C THR A 313 -17.15 -4.78 -3.95
N VAL A 314 -17.28 -3.75 -3.11
CA VAL A 314 -17.25 -3.90 -1.65
C VAL A 314 -18.58 -4.47 -1.16
N ALA A 315 -19.70 -3.92 -1.64
CA ALA A 315 -21.02 -4.42 -1.29
C ALA A 315 -21.20 -5.88 -1.72
N ASN A 316 -20.69 -6.25 -2.91
CA ASN A 316 -20.71 -7.63 -3.39
C ASN A 316 -19.89 -8.57 -2.48
N LEU A 317 -18.70 -8.15 -2.03
CA LEU A 317 -17.91 -8.95 -1.09
C LEU A 317 -18.58 -9.10 0.28
N LEU A 318 -19.20 -8.05 0.80
CA LEU A 318 -19.97 -8.11 2.05
C LEU A 318 -21.22 -8.99 1.92
N SER A 319 -21.83 -9.07 0.73
CA SER A 319 -23.00 -9.92 0.48
C SER A 319 -22.69 -11.42 0.59
N GLU A 320 -21.42 -11.82 0.41
CA GLU A 320 -20.99 -13.21 0.58
C GLU A 320 -21.03 -13.68 2.06
N VAL A 321 -21.13 -12.75 3.01
CA VAL A 321 -21.29 -13.05 4.43
C VAL A 321 -22.77 -13.22 4.73
N THR A 322 -23.22 -14.48 4.81
CA THR A 322 -24.63 -14.84 4.91
C THR A 322 -25.09 -15.21 6.32
N ASN A 323 -24.18 -15.65 7.19
CA ASN A 323 -24.42 -15.86 8.61
C ASN A 323 -23.27 -15.29 9.45
N CYS A 324 -23.54 -15.04 10.73
CA CYS A 324 -22.60 -14.42 11.66
C CYS A 324 -22.21 -15.35 12.82
N THR A 325 -22.55 -16.64 12.72
CA THR A 325 -22.31 -17.65 13.77
C THR A 325 -20.93 -18.31 13.67
N ASP A 326 -20.21 -18.11 12.58
CA ASP A 326 -18.87 -18.64 12.40
C ASP A 326 -17.82 -17.66 12.95
N PRO A 327 -17.07 -18.02 14.01
CA PRO A 327 -16.01 -17.18 14.57
C PRO A 327 -14.77 -17.05 13.67
N GLY A 328 -14.71 -17.80 12.58
CA GLY A 328 -13.58 -17.87 11.68
C GLY A 328 -12.41 -18.70 12.20
N ALA A 329 -11.33 -18.72 11.41
CA ALA A 329 -10.20 -19.62 11.61
C ALA A 329 -9.15 -19.12 12.62
N THR A 330 -9.18 -17.84 12.99
CA THR A 330 -8.09 -17.22 13.75
C THR A 330 -8.33 -17.33 15.26
N PRO A 331 -7.55 -18.13 16.02
CA PRO A 331 -7.84 -18.47 17.42
C PRO A 331 -7.83 -17.28 18.39
N SER A 332 -7.08 -16.22 18.08
CA SER A 332 -6.99 -15.02 18.94
C SER A 332 -8.31 -14.25 19.03
N TYR A 333 -9.20 -14.36 18.04
CA TYR A 333 -10.51 -13.70 18.05
C TYR A 333 -11.64 -14.59 18.57
N ARG A 334 -11.40 -15.89 18.77
CA ARG A 334 -12.35 -16.77 19.48
C ARG A 334 -12.52 -16.40 20.95
N ARG A 335 -11.64 -15.55 21.50
CA ARG A 335 -11.63 -15.08 22.89
C ARG A 335 -11.28 -13.59 22.95
N VAL A 336 -12.08 -12.72 22.34
CA VAL A 336 -11.99 -11.28 22.64
C VAL A 336 -12.71 -11.06 23.96
N ARG A 337 -11.96 -10.81 25.04
CA ARG A 337 -12.52 -10.17 26.24
C ARG A 337 -12.92 -8.76 25.81
N HIS A 338 -14.21 -8.47 25.74
CA HIS A 338 -14.64 -7.08 25.85
C HIS A 338 -14.15 -6.53 27.18
N ALA A 339 -13.80 -5.24 27.24
CA ALA A 339 -13.49 -4.51 28.47
C ALA A 339 -14.66 -4.45 29.49
N LEU A 340 -15.72 -5.23 29.27
CA LEU A 340 -16.94 -5.34 30.07
C LEU A 340 -17.23 -6.79 30.53
N GLY A 341 -16.26 -7.71 30.50
CA GLY A 341 -16.33 -8.98 31.23
C GLY A 341 -17.22 -10.10 30.66
N HIS A 342 -18.00 -9.88 29.60
CA HIS A 342 -18.83 -10.94 29.00
C HIS A 342 -18.13 -11.71 27.87
N MET A 343 -17.99 -13.03 28.04
CA MET A 343 -17.54 -13.94 26.99
C MET A 343 -18.68 -14.18 25.98
N THR A 344 -18.64 -13.54 24.82
CA THR A 344 -19.55 -13.92 23.73
C THR A 344 -18.99 -15.09 22.94
N ARG A 345 -19.83 -16.10 22.66
CA ARG A 345 -19.53 -17.13 21.63
C ARG A 345 -19.09 -16.41 20.36
N GLY A 346 -17.96 -16.83 19.77
CA GLY A 346 -17.31 -16.06 18.71
C GLY A 346 -18.21 -15.95 17.47
N ARG A 347 -18.23 -14.74 16.89
CA ARG A 347 -19.04 -14.36 15.72
C ARG A 347 -18.15 -14.03 14.54
N THR A 348 -18.74 -13.96 13.36
CA THR A 348 -18.02 -13.42 12.19
C THR A 348 -17.62 -11.99 12.48
N LEU A 349 -16.32 -11.72 12.35
CA LEU A 349 -15.70 -10.43 12.61
C LEU A 349 -15.44 -9.70 11.29
N ILE A 350 -15.85 -8.44 11.24
CA ILE A 350 -15.68 -7.54 10.12
C ILE A 350 -14.97 -6.28 10.62
N GLN A 351 -13.80 -5.98 10.05
CA GLN A 351 -13.01 -4.82 10.45
C GLN A 351 -12.71 -3.96 9.23
N ILE A 352 -12.96 -2.66 9.32
CA ILE A 352 -12.85 -1.73 8.21
C ILE A 352 -12.06 -0.52 8.65
N ALA A 353 -10.94 -0.25 7.98
CA ALA A 353 -10.22 1.01 8.11
C ALA A 353 -10.27 1.72 6.77
N MET A 354 -10.84 2.92 6.76
CA MET A 354 -11.12 3.65 5.53
C MET A 354 -10.80 5.12 5.68
N TYR A 355 -10.15 5.73 4.68
CA TYR A 355 -9.97 7.18 4.68
C TYR A 355 -11.33 7.88 4.50
N GLN A 356 -11.94 7.73 3.33
CA GLN A 356 -13.24 8.30 2.98
C GLN A 356 -14.30 7.21 2.78
N PHE A 357 -15.43 7.34 3.48
CA PHE A 357 -16.60 6.51 3.30
C PHE A 357 -17.88 7.35 3.26
N HIS A 358 -18.42 7.58 2.07
CA HIS A 358 -19.64 8.37 1.83
C HIS A 358 -20.22 8.00 0.46
N ASP A 359 -21.43 8.46 0.10
CA ASP A 359 -22.00 8.27 -1.25
C ASP A 359 -21.99 6.82 -1.82
N ARG A 360 -21.97 5.80 -0.95
CA ARG A 360 -21.96 4.37 -1.31
C ARG A 360 -23.01 3.58 -0.52
N PRO A 361 -24.31 3.86 -0.74
CA PRO A 361 -25.38 3.37 0.12
C PRO A 361 -25.54 1.83 0.08
N GLN A 362 -25.03 1.15 -0.95
CA GLN A 362 -25.00 -0.31 -1.07
C GLN A 362 -24.09 -0.93 0.00
N ILE A 363 -22.92 -0.33 0.27
CA ILE A 363 -22.03 -0.73 1.35
C ILE A 363 -22.75 -0.51 2.69
N THR A 364 -23.33 0.68 2.90
CA THR A 364 -24.06 1.03 4.12
C THR A 364 -25.18 0.02 4.42
N ARG A 365 -26.02 -0.32 3.42
CA ARG A 365 -27.08 -1.33 3.58
C ARG A 365 -26.54 -2.72 3.93
N GLN A 366 -25.43 -3.15 3.34
CA GLN A 366 -24.81 -4.43 3.69
C GLN A 366 -24.28 -4.44 5.12
N LEU A 367 -23.66 -3.35 5.58
CA LEU A 367 -23.23 -3.23 6.98
C LEU A 367 -24.41 -3.26 7.95
N GLN A 368 -25.48 -2.50 7.68
CA GLN A 368 -26.71 -2.53 8.48
C GLN A 368 -27.28 -3.96 8.58
N ARG A 369 -27.34 -4.69 7.46
CA ARG A 369 -27.75 -6.10 7.43
C ARG A 369 -26.86 -6.96 8.33
N LEU A 370 -25.55 -6.86 8.18
CA LEU A 370 -24.59 -7.69 8.92
C LEU A 370 -24.60 -7.41 10.42
N ILE A 371 -24.76 -6.14 10.81
CA ILE A 371 -24.94 -5.75 12.22
C ILE A 371 -26.22 -6.38 12.78
N ARG A 372 -27.35 -6.30 12.07
CA ARG A 372 -28.64 -6.88 12.50
C ARG A 372 -28.63 -8.41 12.56
N VAL A 373 -27.93 -9.08 11.65
CA VAL A 373 -27.74 -10.54 11.66
C VAL A 373 -26.75 -10.97 12.77
N GLY A 374 -26.09 -10.01 13.42
CA GLY A 374 -25.31 -10.24 14.63
C GLY A 374 -23.83 -10.49 14.39
N CYS A 375 -23.24 -9.98 13.31
CA CYS A 375 -21.80 -9.96 13.12
C CYS A 375 -21.14 -8.94 14.07
N ASP A 376 -19.88 -9.16 14.44
CA ASP A 376 -19.07 -8.13 15.10
C ASP A 376 -18.45 -7.23 14.03
N VAL A 377 -18.83 -5.95 14.02
CA VAL A 377 -18.43 -4.99 12.99
C VAL A 377 -17.70 -3.82 13.64
N GLN A 378 -16.49 -3.53 13.16
CA GLN A 378 -15.65 -2.43 13.63
C GLN A 378 -15.27 -1.56 12.44
N LEU A 379 -15.62 -0.27 12.50
CA LEU A 379 -15.40 0.69 11.42
C LEU A 379 -14.66 1.91 11.94
N VAL A 380 -13.42 2.09 11.50
CA VAL A 380 -12.68 3.35 11.66
C VAL A 380 -12.64 4.09 10.34
N TYR A 381 -13.01 5.36 10.38
CA TYR A 381 -13.02 6.24 9.21
C TYR A 381 -12.34 7.58 9.50
N SER A 382 -11.77 8.26 8.52
CA SER A 382 -11.35 9.66 8.71
C SER A 382 -12.45 10.63 8.28
N GLU A 383 -13.06 10.37 7.13
CA GLU A 383 -14.09 11.21 6.53
C GLU A 383 -15.32 10.41 6.15
N THR A 384 -16.50 10.96 6.47
CA THR A 384 -17.80 10.39 6.12
C THR A 384 -18.81 11.52 5.91
N ASP A 385 -19.84 11.28 5.11
CA ASP A 385 -20.93 12.22 4.92
C ASP A 385 -21.96 12.10 6.05
N VAL A 386 -22.83 13.10 6.15
CA VAL A 386 -23.88 13.14 7.17
C VAL A 386 -24.86 11.98 7.00
N GLU A 387 -25.12 11.55 5.77
CA GLU A 387 -26.09 10.50 5.48
C GLU A 387 -25.61 9.12 5.94
N THR A 388 -24.38 8.74 5.59
CA THR A 388 -23.74 7.50 6.05
C THR A 388 -23.62 7.49 7.56
N PHE A 389 -23.22 8.62 8.17
CA PHE A 389 -23.15 8.75 9.62
C PHE A 389 -24.52 8.54 10.27
N ARG A 390 -25.58 9.21 9.80
CA ARG A 390 -26.96 9.07 10.33
C ARG A 390 -27.50 7.65 10.20
N GLN A 391 -27.10 6.92 9.15
CA GLN A 391 -27.55 5.53 8.94
C GLN A 391 -26.82 4.49 9.81
N LEU A 392 -25.57 4.74 10.19
CA LEU A 392 -24.74 3.79 10.94
C LEU A 392 -24.62 4.12 12.44
N ALA A 393 -24.42 5.39 12.80
CA ALA A 393 -24.16 5.78 14.19
C ALA A 393 -25.25 5.32 15.20
N PRO A 394 -26.55 5.32 14.87
CA PRO A 394 -27.59 4.80 15.79
C PRO A 394 -27.49 3.30 16.06
N LEU A 395 -26.74 2.54 15.25
CA LEU A 395 -26.57 1.09 15.42
C LEU A 395 -25.45 0.72 16.40
N GLN A 396 -24.72 1.69 16.94
CA GLN A 396 -23.62 1.41 17.86
C GLN A 396 -24.09 0.58 19.07
N GLY A 397 -23.29 -0.40 19.44
CA GLY A 397 -23.63 -1.33 20.52
C GLY A 397 -22.54 -2.37 20.75
N PRO A 398 -22.85 -3.47 21.47
CA PRO A 398 -21.85 -4.49 21.80
C PRO A 398 -21.19 -5.14 20.57
N THR A 399 -21.88 -5.17 19.44
CA THR A 399 -21.46 -5.83 18.18
C THR A 399 -21.13 -4.87 17.06
N PHE A 400 -21.28 -3.57 17.28
CA PHE A 400 -20.94 -2.57 16.28
C PHE A 400 -20.30 -1.36 16.93
N ARG A 401 -19.10 -1.03 16.47
CA ARG A 401 -18.40 0.20 16.83
C ARG A 401 -18.00 0.96 15.59
N MET A 402 -18.25 2.26 15.59
CA MET A 402 -17.81 3.19 14.55
C MET A 402 -17.20 4.42 15.18
N TRP A 403 -15.99 4.81 14.76
CA TRP A 403 -15.33 5.99 15.28
C TRP A 403 -14.49 6.70 14.22
N GLN A 404 -14.29 8.00 14.44
CA GLN A 404 -13.44 8.81 13.60
C GLN A 404 -11.96 8.64 14.01
N GLY A 405 -11.13 8.16 13.08
CA GLY A 405 -9.69 7.99 13.24
C GLY A 405 -8.93 9.24 12.82
N ILE A 406 -9.25 10.40 13.42
CA ILE A 406 -8.49 11.65 13.28
C ILE A 406 -8.06 12.10 14.68
N ARG A 407 -6.80 12.50 14.83
CA ARG A 407 -6.26 13.01 16.09
C ARG A 407 -5.23 14.13 15.86
N PRO A 408 -5.25 15.22 16.64
CA PRO A 408 -4.11 16.11 16.73
C PRO A 408 -2.96 15.42 17.47
N GLU A 409 -1.74 15.61 16.99
CA GLU A 409 -0.50 15.18 17.63
C GLU A 409 0.38 16.40 17.89
N PHE A 410 0.53 16.72 19.18
CA PHE A 410 1.28 17.88 19.63
C PHE A 410 2.79 17.60 19.77
N HIS A 411 3.20 16.33 19.74
CA HIS A 411 4.61 15.95 19.71
C HIS A 411 5.01 15.61 18.27
N ASN A 412 5.53 16.61 17.56
CA ASN A 412 6.11 16.43 16.24
C ASN A 412 7.65 16.53 16.34
N PRO A 413 8.39 15.41 16.25
CA PRO A 413 9.85 15.43 16.41
C PRO A 413 10.56 16.18 15.28
N ASP A 414 9.93 16.31 14.10
CA ASP A 414 10.49 17.02 12.95
C ASP A 414 10.19 18.52 12.99
N PHE A 415 9.08 18.91 13.61
CA PHE A 415 8.66 20.31 13.75
C PHE A 415 8.05 20.54 15.14
N PRO A 416 8.86 20.73 16.19
CA PRO A 416 8.43 20.74 17.60
C PRO A 416 7.37 21.78 17.97
N VAL A 417 7.15 22.79 17.11
CA VAL A 417 6.24 23.92 17.35
C VAL A 417 4.93 23.85 16.55
N VAL A 418 4.79 22.87 15.64
CA VAL A 418 3.59 22.72 14.79
C VAL A 418 2.89 21.38 15.09
N PRO A 419 1.70 21.41 15.73
CA PRO A 419 0.88 20.21 15.87
C PRO A 419 0.57 19.64 14.48
N ARG A 420 0.66 18.32 14.33
CA ARG A 420 0.29 17.64 13.09
C ARG A 420 -0.98 16.83 13.29
N CYS A 421 -1.73 16.61 12.22
CA CYS A 421 -2.95 15.82 12.26
C CYS A 421 -2.66 14.41 11.80
N LEU A 422 -2.90 13.45 12.67
CA LEU A 422 -2.79 12.05 12.31
C LEU A 422 -4.14 11.50 11.95
N PHE A 423 -4.18 10.73 10.87
CA PHE A 423 -5.43 10.17 10.39
C PHE A 423 -5.26 8.81 9.70
N VAL A 424 -6.37 8.09 9.60
CA VAL A 424 -6.43 6.82 8.89
C VAL A 424 -6.48 7.08 7.40
N HIS A 425 -5.39 6.77 6.71
CA HIS A 425 -5.35 6.78 5.24
C HIS A 425 -5.36 5.36 4.64
N SER A 426 -5.51 4.36 5.50
CA SER A 426 -5.68 2.95 5.15
C SER A 426 -7.03 2.72 4.48
N LYS A 427 -7.07 1.73 3.60
CA LYS A 427 -8.24 1.40 2.79
C LYS A 427 -8.36 -0.10 2.73
N TYR A 428 -8.96 -0.70 3.76
CA TYR A 428 -9.14 -2.15 3.79
C TYR A 428 -10.40 -2.62 4.50
N LEU A 429 -10.87 -3.80 4.07
CA LEU A 429 -11.92 -4.60 4.68
C LEU A 429 -11.34 -5.97 5.05
N LEU A 430 -11.53 -6.37 6.30
CA LEU A 430 -11.21 -7.69 6.82
C LEU A 430 -12.50 -8.42 7.15
N VAL A 431 -12.58 -9.70 6.80
CA VAL A 431 -13.64 -10.60 7.28
C VAL A 431 -13.01 -11.90 7.76
N SER A 432 -13.33 -12.33 8.98
CA SER A 432 -13.01 -13.66 9.51
C SER A 432 -14.30 -14.36 9.93
N GLY A 433 -14.65 -15.44 9.24
CA GLY A 433 -15.91 -16.15 9.48
C GLY A 433 -16.36 -16.94 8.25
N ALA A 434 -17.69 -17.03 8.09
CA ALA A 434 -18.31 -17.72 6.97
C ALA A 434 -18.42 -16.78 5.76
N ILE A 435 -17.75 -17.14 4.66
CA ILE A 435 -17.73 -16.31 3.44
C ILE A 435 -18.02 -17.20 2.23
N GLY A 436 -19.05 -16.85 1.46
CA GLY A 436 -19.44 -17.59 0.25
C GLY A 436 -19.84 -19.04 0.57
N GLY A 437 -20.53 -19.25 1.69
CA GLY A 437 -20.95 -20.57 2.17
C GLY A 437 -19.83 -21.43 2.78
N LYS A 438 -18.58 -20.94 2.84
CA LYS A 438 -17.46 -21.67 3.43
C LYS A 438 -17.14 -21.11 4.81
N GLN A 439 -17.00 -21.99 5.80
CA GLN A 439 -16.60 -21.60 7.15
C GLN A 439 -15.10 -21.39 7.26
N ASN A 440 -14.64 -20.73 8.33
CA ASN A 440 -13.23 -20.55 8.67
C ASN A 440 -12.44 -19.85 7.54
N GLN A 441 -13.06 -18.87 6.88
CA GLN A 441 -12.41 -18.07 5.86
C GLN A 441 -11.87 -16.77 6.45
N ASN A 442 -10.78 -16.29 5.87
CA ASN A 442 -10.26 -14.96 6.09
C ASN A 442 -10.20 -14.21 4.76
N LEU A 443 -10.76 -13.02 4.70
CA LEU A 443 -10.72 -12.12 3.54
C LEU A 443 -10.00 -10.84 3.93
N VAL A 444 -9.06 -10.41 3.09
CA VAL A 444 -8.51 -9.06 3.08
C VAL A 444 -8.87 -8.44 1.74
N LEU A 445 -9.55 -7.30 1.73
CA LEU A 445 -9.68 -6.44 0.56
C LEU A 445 -8.90 -5.16 0.83
N THR A 446 -8.06 -4.73 -0.10
CA THR A 446 -7.34 -3.45 0.04
C THR A 446 -6.86 -2.86 -1.27
N GLY A 447 -6.50 -1.58 -1.29
CA GLY A 447 -5.88 -0.90 -2.41
C GLY A 447 -6.04 0.61 -2.30
N SER A 448 -6.30 1.26 -3.42
CA SER A 448 -6.33 2.73 -3.50
C SER A 448 -7.72 3.36 -3.34
N GLU A 449 -8.80 2.59 -3.54
CA GLU A 449 -10.17 3.11 -3.63
C GLU A 449 -10.67 3.69 -2.30
N ASN A 450 -11.02 4.98 -2.30
CA ASN A 450 -11.92 5.56 -1.31
C ASN A 450 -13.34 5.05 -1.55
N TRP A 451 -14.08 4.72 -0.49
CA TRP A 451 -15.44 4.20 -0.62
C TRP A 451 -16.42 5.36 -0.83
N ASN A 452 -16.32 5.98 -1.99
CA ASN A 452 -17.23 7.00 -2.50
C ASN A 452 -17.59 6.75 -3.97
N ALA A 453 -18.50 7.56 -4.50
CA ALA A 453 -18.96 7.43 -5.88
C ALA A 453 -17.84 7.70 -6.90
N GLN A 454 -16.89 8.60 -6.60
CA GLN A 454 -15.78 8.90 -7.51
C GLN A 454 -14.84 7.69 -7.65
N GLY A 455 -14.49 7.05 -6.53
CA GLY A 455 -13.69 5.83 -6.50
C GLY A 455 -14.32 4.69 -7.31
N LEU A 456 -15.64 4.52 -7.22
CA LEU A 456 -16.33 3.47 -7.97
C LEU A 456 -16.39 3.77 -9.48
N HIS A 457 -16.77 5.00 -9.83
CA HIS A 457 -17.27 5.31 -11.17
C HIS A 457 -16.34 6.12 -12.05
N ARG A 458 -15.38 6.85 -11.48
CA ARG A 458 -14.68 7.94 -12.19
C ARG A 458 -13.16 7.94 -12.02
N ASN A 459 -12.62 7.42 -10.92
CA ASN A 459 -11.18 7.34 -10.68
C ASN A 459 -10.53 6.11 -11.32
N ASP A 460 -9.25 6.21 -11.65
CA ASP A 460 -8.41 5.03 -11.89
C ASP A 460 -8.00 4.41 -10.55
N GLU A 461 -8.72 3.40 -10.10
CA GLU A 461 -8.43 2.71 -8.84
C GLU A 461 -8.03 1.24 -9.09
N SER A 462 -7.36 0.67 -8.10
CA SER A 462 -7.17 -0.77 -8.05
C SER A 462 -7.27 -1.31 -6.64
N MET A 463 -7.93 -2.45 -6.50
CA MET A 463 -8.14 -3.17 -5.25
C MET A 463 -7.80 -4.65 -5.44
N ILE A 464 -7.33 -5.28 -4.38
CA ILE A 464 -6.98 -6.69 -4.33
C ILE A 464 -7.71 -7.38 -3.18
N ALA A 465 -8.39 -8.48 -3.48
CA ALA A 465 -8.96 -9.36 -2.47
C ALA A 465 -8.08 -10.60 -2.32
N ILE A 466 -7.72 -10.94 -1.08
CA ILE A 466 -6.90 -12.08 -0.72
C ILE A 466 -7.70 -12.91 0.27
N ARG A 467 -7.98 -14.16 -0.11
CA ARG A 467 -8.68 -15.13 0.71
C ARG A 467 -7.72 -16.19 1.20
N GLU A 468 -7.65 -16.34 2.51
CA GLU A 468 -6.77 -17.29 3.19
C GLU A 468 -7.58 -18.20 4.13
N GLN A 469 -7.03 -19.38 4.39
CA GLN A 469 -7.53 -20.33 5.38
C GLN A 469 -6.38 -20.75 6.31
N GLY A 470 -6.71 -21.32 7.47
CA GLY A 470 -5.71 -21.79 8.42
C GLY A 470 -4.86 -20.66 8.98
N ARG A 471 -3.53 -20.69 8.75
CA ARG A 471 -2.58 -19.74 9.34
C ARG A 471 -2.78 -18.28 8.90
N ALA A 472 -3.36 -18.06 7.72
CA ALA A 472 -3.73 -16.74 7.17
C ALA A 472 -2.73 -15.59 7.47
N PRO A 473 -1.46 -15.73 7.04
CA PRO A 473 -0.39 -14.82 7.43
C PRO A 473 -0.60 -13.36 7.00
N ILE A 474 -1.28 -13.11 5.87
CA ILE A 474 -1.56 -11.75 5.42
C ILE A 474 -2.70 -11.17 6.26
N TYR A 475 -3.81 -11.90 6.41
CA TYR A 475 -4.94 -11.48 7.25
C TYR A 475 -4.50 -11.14 8.68
N ARG A 476 -3.71 -12.00 9.32
CA ARG A 476 -3.27 -11.78 10.71
C ARG A 476 -2.47 -10.50 10.89
N LYS A 477 -1.68 -10.10 9.88
CA LYS A 477 -0.93 -8.83 9.90
C LYS A 477 -1.88 -7.64 9.84
N PHE A 478 -2.87 -7.66 8.95
CA PHE A 478 -3.91 -6.63 8.90
C PHE A 478 -4.74 -6.57 10.19
N ALA A 479 -5.14 -7.72 10.74
CA ALA A 479 -5.92 -7.76 11.98
C ALA A 479 -5.11 -7.23 13.19
N THR A 480 -3.80 -7.50 13.21
CA THR A 480 -2.89 -6.93 14.22
C THR A 480 -2.75 -5.41 14.05
N GLU A 481 -2.62 -4.93 12.81
CA GLU A 481 -2.59 -3.50 12.54
C GLU A 481 -3.90 -2.81 12.92
N PHE A 482 -5.04 -3.45 12.68
CA PHE A 482 -6.34 -2.88 13.06
C PHE A 482 -6.38 -2.54 14.56
N ALA A 483 -5.73 -3.31 15.43
CA ALA A 483 -5.61 -3.00 16.85
C ALA A 483 -4.70 -1.79 17.18
N ASN A 484 -3.83 -1.37 16.26
CA ASN A 484 -3.05 -0.13 16.37
C ASN A 484 -3.90 1.09 15.95
N VAL A 485 -4.77 0.90 14.96
CA VAL A 485 -5.70 1.92 14.47
C VAL A 485 -6.94 2.06 15.38
N ASP A 486 -7.42 0.96 15.98
CA ASP A 486 -8.52 0.85 16.96
C ASP A 486 -8.10 1.25 18.37
N ARG A 487 -7.27 2.30 18.51
CA ARG A 487 -7.01 2.92 19.81
C ARG A 487 -7.76 4.26 19.89
N PRO A 488 -9.08 4.25 20.17
CA PRO A 488 -9.72 5.44 20.68
C PRO A 488 -9.07 5.74 22.03
N ASP A 489 -8.20 6.75 22.05
CA ASP A 489 -7.61 7.18 23.30
C ASP A 489 -8.75 7.61 24.24
N ALA A 490 -8.73 7.13 25.49
CA ALA A 490 -9.75 7.42 26.49
C ALA A 490 -9.82 8.92 26.85
N ARG A 491 -8.82 9.69 26.41
CA ARG A 491 -8.84 11.15 26.38
C ARG A 491 -9.48 11.57 25.07
N ARG A 492 -10.79 11.80 25.09
CA ARG A 492 -11.49 12.48 23.99
C ARG A 492 -10.66 13.70 23.57
N PRO A 493 -10.12 13.76 22.34
CA PRO A 493 -9.51 14.98 21.86
C PRO A 493 -10.59 16.08 21.97
N ASN A 494 -10.21 17.28 22.38
CA ASN A 494 -11.18 18.37 22.42
C ASN A 494 -11.80 18.53 21.01
N ALA A 495 -13.11 18.75 20.93
CA ALA A 495 -13.80 18.87 19.64
C ALA A 495 -13.19 19.97 18.74
N ARG A 496 -12.56 20.98 19.36
CA ARG A 496 -11.80 22.05 18.70
C ARG A 496 -10.54 21.55 17.96
N GLY A 497 -9.80 20.60 18.52
CA GLY A 497 -8.57 20.06 17.92
C GLY A 497 -8.86 19.15 16.73
N VAL A 498 -9.96 18.37 16.77
CA VAL A 498 -10.43 17.59 15.62
C VAL A 498 -10.95 18.51 14.51
N ALA A 499 -11.71 19.56 14.85
CA ALA A 499 -12.15 20.56 13.88
C ALA A 499 -10.97 21.30 13.21
N GLY A 500 -9.91 21.63 13.97
CA GLY A 500 -8.68 22.19 13.43
C GLY A 500 -7.95 21.24 12.48
N CYS A 501 -7.99 19.92 12.75
CA CYS A 501 -7.46 18.93 11.82
C CYS A 501 -8.29 18.77 10.56
N LEU A 502 -9.62 18.83 10.65
CA LEU A 502 -10.51 18.72 9.50
C LEU A 502 -10.34 19.87 8.49
N LEU A 503 -9.97 21.07 8.97
CA LEU A 503 -9.62 22.20 8.11
C LEU A 503 -8.30 21.98 7.36
N TYR A 504 -7.39 21.17 7.90
CA TYR A 504 -6.15 20.75 7.22
C TYR A 504 -6.38 19.60 6.24
N THR A 505 -7.40 18.75 6.45
CA THR A 505 -7.61 17.52 5.66
C THR A 505 -8.67 17.62 4.55
N SER A 506 -9.32 18.77 4.31
CA SER A 506 -10.30 18.93 3.20
C SER A 506 -10.51 20.40 2.79
N PRO A 507 -10.80 20.76 1.51
CA PRO A 507 -10.49 20.13 0.22
C PRO A 507 -9.83 21.13 -0.76
N GLY A 508 -8.62 20.85 -1.23
CA GLY A 508 -7.98 21.69 -2.26
C GLY A 508 -6.54 21.32 -2.61
N LEU A 509 -5.87 20.53 -1.76
CA LEU A 509 -4.49 20.11 -1.98
C LEU A 509 -4.30 18.59 -2.10
N LEU A 510 -5.29 17.77 -1.72
CA LEU A 510 -5.14 16.31 -1.70
C LEU A 510 -6.12 15.53 -2.60
N ASP A 511 -7.36 15.97 -2.84
CA ASP A 511 -8.34 15.22 -3.64
C ASP A 511 -9.37 16.14 -4.36
N GLY A 512 -8.92 16.85 -5.40
CA GLY A 512 -9.76 17.70 -6.26
C GLY A 512 -10.25 17.02 -7.52
#